data_AF-A0AAU5PJA1-F1
#
_entry.id   AF-A0AAU5PJA1-F1
#
_cell.length_a   1.000
_cell.length_b   1.000
_cell.length_c   1.000
_cell.angle_alpha   90.00
_cell.angle_beta   90.00
_cell.angle_gamma   90.00
#
_symmetry.space_group_name_H-M   'P 1'
#
loop_
_entity.id
_entity.type
_entity.pdbx_description
1 polymer ?
#
loop_
_entity_poly.entity_id
_entity_poly.type
_entity_poly.pdbx_seq_one_letter_code
_entity_poly.pdbx_strand_id
1 'polypeptide(L)'
;MANRSYLYSADSMPNAAEIPQHVRCISEHNGDIPLAHKLMVGHRTTIVPSMIWNPPIGIAADYTAGAALLRDLLRAVGKGLEDDTEFAACVARTTAHLAQQQAKYFLLETGEIISLSGDDPAASVQRLVSTDIPDVVARAEAAIAGRDDDWLASLRTDWHRHFASFYSEALYFSFPN
;
A
#
# COMPACT_ATOMS: atom_id res chain seq x y z
N MET A 1 -12.51 5.61 -17.10
CA MET A 1 -11.88 6.60 -16.18
C MET A 1 -11.07 5.81 -15.20
N ALA A 2 -9.77 5.99 -15.26
CA ALA A 2 -8.77 5.17 -14.62
C ALA A 2 -8.19 6.01 -13.49
N ASN A 3 -8.59 5.66 -12.26
CA ASN A 3 -8.30 6.40 -11.04
C ASN A 3 -7.88 5.38 -9.99
N ARG A 4 -6.84 4.57 -10.23
CA ARG A 4 -6.45 3.51 -9.29
C ARG A 4 -5.00 3.59 -8.86
N SER A 5 -4.77 3.25 -7.60
CA SER A 5 -3.46 2.81 -7.14
C SER A 5 -3.40 1.29 -7.24
N TYR A 6 -2.22 0.76 -7.60
CA TYR A 6 -1.98 -0.67 -7.75
C TYR A 6 -0.78 -1.08 -6.93
N LEU A 7 -0.91 -2.20 -6.23
CA LEU A 7 0.13 -2.77 -5.39
C LEU A 7 0.43 -4.19 -5.83
N TYR A 8 1.71 -4.46 -5.96
CA TYR A 8 2.27 -5.75 -6.37
C TYR A 8 3.36 -6.19 -5.41
N SER A 9 3.83 -7.42 -5.58
CA SER A 9 5.10 -7.89 -5.03
C SER A 9 5.97 -8.55 -6.08
N ALA A 10 7.28 -8.46 -5.87
CA ALA A 10 8.28 -9.09 -6.73
C ALA A 10 9.57 -9.40 -5.96
N ASP A 11 10.38 -10.30 -6.51
CA ASP A 11 11.66 -10.71 -5.92
C ASP A 11 12.84 -9.80 -6.34
N SER A 12 12.58 -8.84 -7.24
CA SER A 12 13.50 -7.78 -7.65
C SER A 12 12.74 -6.47 -7.87
N MET A 13 13.46 -5.34 -7.81
CA MET A 13 12.91 -4.03 -8.19
C MET A 13 12.94 -3.85 -9.71
N PRO A 14 11.99 -3.09 -10.30
CA PRO A 14 12.09 -2.66 -11.70
C PRO A 14 13.31 -1.76 -11.91
N ASN A 15 13.87 -1.79 -13.10
CA ASN A 15 14.92 -0.90 -13.55
C ASN A 15 14.63 -0.40 -14.97
N ALA A 16 15.46 0.51 -15.50
CA ALA A 16 15.21 1.15 -16.79
C ALA A 16 15.22 0.17 -17.98
N ALA A 17 15.87 -1.00 -17.85
CA ALA A 17 15.96 -2.01 -18.89
C ALA A 17 14.90 -3.10 -18.76
N GLU A 18 14.46 -3.43 -17.54
CA GLU A 18 13.68 -4.63 -17.27
C GLU A 18 12.65 -4.44 -16.15
N ILE A 19 11.47 -5.01 -16.36
CA ILE A 19 10.44 -5.24 -15.34
C ILE A 19 10.77 -6.58 -14.64
N PRO A 20 10.52 -6.72 -13.32
CA PRO A 20 10.72 -7.97 -12.60
C PRO A 20 9.98 -9.14 -13.24
N GLN A 21 10.53 -10.35 -13.15
CA GLN A 21 9.81 -11.58 -13.47
C GLN A 21 8.92 -11.99 -12.30
N HIS A 22 7.81 -12.68 -12.58
CA HIS A 22 6.86 -13.17 -11.58
C HIS A 22 6.28 -12.06 -10.67
N VAL A 23 5.81 -10.96 -11.27
CA VAL A 23 5.13 -9.89 -10.53
C VAL A 23 3.77 -10.40 -10.06
N ARG A 24 3.58 -10.40 -8.74
CA ARG A 24 2.40 -10.91 -8.07
C ARG A 24 1.44 -9.77 -7.74
N CYS A 25 0.17 -9.97 -8.05
CA CYS A 25 -0.89 -9.00 -7.77
C CYS A 25 -1.26 -9.00 -6.29
N ILE A 26 -1.29 -7.82 -5.66
CA ILE A 26 -1.71 -7.68 -4.26
C ILE A 26 -3.02 -6.96 -4.16
N SER A 27 -3.08 -5.72 -4.62
CA SER A 27 -4.26 -4.90 -4.40
C SER A 27 -4.42 -3.76 -5.40
N GLU A 28 -5.65 -3.41 -5.74
CA GLU A 28 -5.99 -2.13 -6.36
C GLU A 28 -7.00 -1.35 -5.52
N HIS A 29 -6.92 -0.02 -5.58
CA HIS A 29 -7.84 0.87 -4.87
C HIS A 29 -8.29 2.03 -5.75
N ASN A 30 -9.59 2.33 -5.74
CA ASN A 30 -10.18 3.39 -6.55
C ASN A 30 -10.10 4.74 -5.84
N GLY A 31 -9.67 5.77 -6.56
CA GLY A 31 -9.80 7.18 -6.21
C GLY A 31 -8.74 7.74 -5.27
N ASP A 32 -7.88 6.90 -4.69
CA ASP A 32 -6.81 7.33 -3.79
C ASP A 32 -5.69 6.27 -3.69
N ILE A 33 -4.61 6.62 -2.99
CA ILE A 33 -3.61 5.71 -2.43
C ILE A 33 -3.99 5.49 -0.96
N PRO A 34 -4.66 4.37 -0.60
CA PRO A 34 -5.18 4.17 0.74
C PRO A 34 -4.06 4.02 1.76
N LEU A 35 -4.37 4.25 3.04
CA LEU A 35 -3.42 4.09 4.14
C LEU A 35 -2.72 2.72 4.10
N ALA A 36 -3.46 1.64 3.84
CA ALA A 36 -2.88 0.30 3.73
C ALA A 36 -1.74 0.22 2.71
N HIS A 37 -1.89 0.85 1.54
CA HIS A 37 -0.84 0.86 0.51
C HIS A 37 0.38 1.65 0.98
N LYS A 38 0.17 2.84 1.56
CA LYS A 38 1.25 3.69 2.09
C LYS A 38 2.06 2.97 3.17
N LEU A 39 1.40 2.26 4.08
CA LEU A 39 2.07 1.47 5.12
C LEU A 39 2.86 0.29 4.55
N MET A 40 2.29 -0.42 3.58
CA MET A 40 2.98 -1.53 2.92
C MET A 40 4.25 -1.07 2.20
N VAL A 41 4.28 0.14 1.64
CA VAL A 41 5.51 0.73 1.09
C VAL A 41 6.28 1.65 2.05
N GLY A 42 6.05 1.51 3.37
CA GLY A 42 6.55 2.44 4.38
C GLY A 42 8.01 2.24 4.83
N HIS A 43 8.62 1.10 4.53
CA HIS A 43 9.96 0.77 5.02
C HIS A 43 10.94 0.50 3.88
N ARG A 44 12.15 1.10 3.99
CA ARG A 44 13.18 1.07 2.93
C ARG A 44 12.63 1.54 1.58
N THR A 45 11.77 2.55 1.64
CA THR A 45 11.06 3.12 0.49
C THR A 45 12.05 3.77 -0.48
N THR A 46 11.88 3.49 -1.77
CA THR A 46 12.66 4.11 -2.83
C THR A 46 11.83 4.29 -4.08
N ILE A 47 12.09 5.37 -4.83
CA ILE A 47 11.45 5.62 -6.11
C ILE A 47 12.15 4.78 -7.17
N VAL A 48 11.38 4.07 -7.97
CA VAL A 48 11.84 3.16 -9.02
C VAL A 48 11.12 3.46 -10.33
N PRO A 49 11.64 2.98 -11.48
CA PRO A 49 10.86 2.98 -12.71
C PRO A 49 9.51 2.34 -12.51
N SER A 50 8.46 2.97 -13.03
CA SER A 50 7.14 2.34 -13.06
C SER A 50 7.14 1.22 -14.09
N MET A 51 6.44 0.14 -13.75
CA MET A 51 6.19 -1.00 -14.64
C MET A 51 5.05 -0.73 -15.63
N ILE A 52 4.25 0.33 -15.39
CA ILE A 52 3.01 0.63 -16.13
C ILE A 52 3.11 1.98 -16.85
N TRP A 53 3.76 2.97 -16.25
CA TRP A 53 3.82 4.34 -16.76
C TRP A 53 5.25 4.81 -17.02
N ASN A 54 5.36 5.84 -17.84
CA ASN A 54 6.57 6.62 -18.07
C ASN A 54 6.18 8.08 -17.80
N PRO A 55 6.73 8.82 -16.80
CA PRO A 55 8.05 8.73 -16.11
C PRO A 55 8.19 7.77 -14.90
N PRO A 56 9.39 7.62 -14.28
CA PRO A 56 9.63 6.74 -13.12
C PRO A 56 8.90 7.22 -11.86
N ILE A 57 7.66 6.74 -11.71
CA ILE A 57 6.76 7.06 -10.59
C ILE A 57 6.36 5.81 -9.81
N GLY A 58 7.11 4.71 -9.96
CA GLY A 58 6.94 3.52 -9.15
C GLY A 58 7.60 3.71 -7.78
N ILE A 59 7.08 3.01 -6.77
CA ILE A 59 7.66 3.00 -5.42
C ILE A 59 7.93 1.55 -5.03
N ALA A 60 9.17 1.25 -4.62
CA ALA A 60 9.54 -0.04 -4.06
C ALA A 60 9.81 0.07 -2.56
N ALA A 61 9.49 -0.99 -1.81
CA ALA A 61 9.78 -1.05 -0.37
C ALA A 61 9.91 -2.50 0.11
N ASP A 62 10.38 -2.67 1.35
CA ASP A 62 10.57 -3.97 2.00
C ASP A 62 9.23 -4.66 2.27
N TYR A 63 9.03 -5.84 1.66
CA TYR A 63 7.78 -6.59 1.80
C TYR A 63 7.49 -6.99 3.25
N THR A 64 8.49 -7.56 3.91
CA THR A 64 8.29 -8.18 5.21
C THR A 64 7.99 -7.13 6.27
N ALA A 65 8.72 -6.01 6.24
CA ALA A 65 8.52 -4.90 7.16
C ALA A 65 7.17 -4.20 6.93
N GLY A 66 6.82 -3.91 5.67
CA GLY A 66 5.53 -3.27 5.35
C GLY A 66 4.32 -4.13 5.75
N ALA A 67 4.38 -5.44 5.47
CA ALA A 67 3.30 -6.36 5.84
C ALA A 67 3.19 -6.52 7.36
N ALA A 68 4.31 -6.48 8.09
CA ALA A 68 4.31 -6.50 9.55
C ALA A 68 3.65 -5.23 10.12
N LEU A 69 4.05 -4.05 9.64
CA LEU A 69 3.48 -2.78 10.08
C LEU A 69 1.96 -2.74 9.88
N LEU A 70 1.47 -3.13 8.69
CA LEU A 70 0.04 -3.18 8.42
C LEU A 70 -0.70 -4.13 9.36
N ARG A 71 -0.18 -5.35 9.59
CA ARG A 71 -0.81 -6.33 10.49
C ARG A 71 -0.86 -5.83 11.94
N ASP A 72 0.21 -5.21 12.42
CA ASP A 72 0.24 -4.68 13.79
C ASP A 72 -0.70 -3.50 13.97
N LEU A 73 -0.82 -2.61 12.97
CA LEU A 73 -1.82 -1.55 12.99
C LEU A 73 -3.25 -2.10 12.96
N LEU A 74 -3.56 -3.05 12.09
CA LEU A 74 -4.87 -3.70 12.03
C LEU A 74 -5.23 -4.36 13.37
N ARG A 75 -4.26 -4.99 14.05
CA ARG A 75 -4.45 -5.53 15.41
C ARG A 75 -4.78 -4.43 16.41
N ALA A 76 -4.12 -3.27 16.34
CA ALA A 76 -4.39 -2.14 17.23
C ALA A 76 -5.79 -1.52 16.98
N VAL A 77 -6.17 -1.37 15.71
CA VAL A 77 -7.50 -0.89 15.30
C VAL A 77 -8.58 -1.84 15.83
N GLY A 78 -8.37 -3.15 15.72
CA GLY A 78 -9.31 -4.20 16.14
C GLY A 78 -9.67 -4.22 17.63
N LYS A 79 -8.85 -3.63 18.52
CA LYS A 79 -9.13 -3.52 19.97
C LYS A 79 -10.31 -2.58 20.34
N GLY A 80 -11.03 -2.07 19.35
CA GLY A 80 -12.25 -1.30 19.56
C GLY A 80 -13.30 -1.60 18.49
N LEU A 81 -13.15 -2.74 17.81
CA LEU A 81 -14.00 -3.23 16.73
C LEU A 81 -14.22 -4.75 16.88
N GLU A 82 -14.19 -5.27 18.12
CA GLU A 82 -14.27 -6.71 18.40
C GLU A 82 -15.56 -7.35 17.88
N ASP A 83 -16.66 -6.59 17.91
CA ASP A 83 -17.98 -7.03 17.43
C ASP A 83 -18.20 -6.71 15.94
N ASP A 84 -17.25 -6.03 15.27
CA ASP A 84 -17.32 -5.72 13.85
C ASP A 84 -16.83 -6.91 13.01
N THR A 85 -17.79 -7.76 12.62
CA THR A 85 -17.51 -8.94 11.81
C THR A 85 -16.97 -8.62 10.40
N GLU A 86 -17.29 -7.44 9.85
CA GLU A 86 -16.79 -7.03 8.54
C GLU A 86 -15.32 -6.61 8.62
N PHE A 87 -14.93 -5.90 9.68
CA PHE A 87 -13.54 -5.59 9.96
C PHE A 87 -12.73 -6.87 10.15
N ALA A 88 -13.22 -7.80 10.97
CA ALA A 88 -12.56 -9.09 11.20
C ALA A 88 -12.36 -9.88 9.88
N ALA A 89 -13.37 -9.92 9.01
CA ALA A 89 -13.28 -10.56 7.71
C ALA A 89 -12.28 -9.85 6.77
N CYS A 90 -12.25 -8.51 6.79
CA CYS A 90 -11.28 -7.72 6.04
C CYS A 90 -9.83 -8.05 6.48
N VAL A 91 -9.57 -8.08 7.79
CA VAL A 91 -8.25 -8.41 8.35
C VAL A 91 -7.82 -9.83 7.95
N ALA A 92 -8.72 -10.81 8.08
CA ALA A 92 -8.44 -12.20 7.74
C ALA A 92 -8.11 -12.36 6.25
N ARG A 93 -8.94 -11.80 5.37
CA ARG A 93 -8.72 -11.85 3.91
C ARG A 93 -7.41 -11.18 3.52
N THR A 94 -7.16 -9.97 4.04
CA THR A 94 -5.94 -9.21 3.74
C THR A 94 -4.70 -9.98 4.20
N THR A 95 -4.72 -10.52 5.42
CA THR A 95 -3.59 -11.27 5.98
C THR A 95 -3.31 -12.56 5.20
N ALA A 96 -4.35 -13.31 4.83
CA ALA A 96 -4.22 -14.51 4.03
C ALA A 96 -3.66 -14.22 2.63
N HIS A 97 -4.15 -13.15 1.98
CA HIS A 97 -3.65 -12.75 0.67
C HIS A 97 -2.18 -12.34 0.71
N LEU A 98 -1.78 -11.54 1.70
CA LEU A 98 -0.36 -11.18 1.89
C LEU A 98 0.52 -12.41 2.15
N ALA A 99 0.05 -13.40 2.90
CA ALA A 99 0.81 -14.64 3.09
C ALA A 99 1.04 -15.40 1.77
N GLN A 100 0.09 -15.36 0.83
CA GLN A 100 0.19 -16.00 -0.48
C GLN A 100 1.09 -15.22 -1.45
N GLN A 101 1.07 -13.89 -1.39
CA GLN A 101 1.80 -13.00 -2.29
C GLN A 101 3.18 -12.59 -1.77
N GLN A 102 3.80 -13.37 -0.90
CA GLN A 102 5.09 -13.02 -0.32
C GLN A 102 6.20 -12.94 -1.38
N ALA A 103 7.00 -11.88 -1.31
CA ALA A 103 8.21 -11.70 -2.11
C ALA A 103 9.23 -10.85 -1.31
N LYS A 104 10.29 -10.36 -1.98
CA LYS A 104 11.24 -9.43 -1.35
C LYS A 104 10.72 -8.00 -1.24
N TYR A 105 10.00 -7.52 -2.26
CA TYR A 105 9.58 -6.14 -2.36
C TYR A 105 8.08 -6.00 -2.54
N PHE A 106 7.51 -4.96 -1.96
CA PHE A 106 6.30 -4.34 -2.47
C PHE A 106 6.65 -3.38 -3.60
N LEU A 107 5.78 -3.30 -4.61
CA LEU A 107 5.84 -2.33 -5.70
C LEU A 107 4.50 -1.62 -5.80
N LEU A 108 4.49 -0.32 -5.50
CA LEU A 108 3.32 0.54 -5.57
C LEU A 108 3.40 1.40 -6.83
N GLU A 109 2.27 1.43 -7.51
CA GLU A 109 2.08 2.01 -8.82
C GLU A 109 0.93 3.03 -8.70
N THR A 110 1.26 4.33 -8.78
CA THR A 110 0.35 5.45 -8.45
C THR A 110 0.04 6.37 -9.62
N GLY A 111 0.44 6.02 -10.84
CA GLY A 111 0.44 6.93 -11.98
C GLY A 111 -0.93 7.49 -12.33
N GLU A 112 -2.00 6.68 -12.20
CA GLU A 112 -3.35 7.17 -12.45
C GLU A 112 -3.81 8.21 -11.42
N ILE A 113 -3.51 8.00 -10.13
CA ILE A 113 -3.87 8.95 -9.06
C ILE A 113 -3.10 10.26 -9.21
N ILE A 114 -1.79 10.16 -9.46
CA ILE A 114 -0.92 11.32 -9.61
C ILE A 114 -1.27 12.13 -10.86
N SER A 115 -1.70 11.49 -11.95
CA SER A 115 -2.08 12.20 -13.17
C SER A 115 -3.36 13.04 -13.00
N LEU A 116 -4.16 12.80 -11.96
CA LEU A 116 -5.40 13.53 -11.71
C LEU A 116 -5.19 14.89 -11.04
N SER A 117 -4.09 15.09 -10.30
CA SER A 117 -3.86 16.36 -9.61
C SER A 117 -3.47 17.51 -10.54
N GLY A 118 -3.05 17.19 -11.78
CA GLY A 118 -2.50 18.17 -12.72
C GLY A 118 -1.10 18.65 -12.37
N ASP A 119 -0.52 18.13 -11.28
CA ASP A 119 0.84 18.41 -10.84
C ASP A 119 1.87 17.61 -11.63
N ASP A 120 3.14 18.02 -11.55
CA ASP A 120 4.26 17.23 -12.08
C ASP A 120 4.33 15.84 -11.41
N PRO A 121 4.24 14.73 -12.18
CA PRO A 121 4.18 13.41 -11.59
C PRO A 121 5.41 13.04 -10.74
N ALA A 122 6.59 13.48 -11.14
CA ALA A 122 7.83 13.22 -10.41
C ALA A 122 7.83 13.96 -9.07
N ALA A 123 7.45 15.23 -9.04
CA ALA A 123 7.31 16.01 -7.80
C ALA A 123 6.26 15.40 -6.85
N SER A 124 5.14 14.92 -7.38
CA SER A 124 4.08 14.26 -6.58
C SER A 124 4.58 12.97 -5.94
N VAL A 125 5.26 12.10 -6.69
CA VAL A 125 5.83 10.86 -6.12
C VAL A 125 6.94 11.18 -5.12
N GLN A 126 7.74 12.22 -5.39
CA GLN A 126 8.78 12.66 -4.48
C GLN A 126 8.21 13.10 -3.13
N ARG A 127 7.12 13.89 -3.13
CA ARG A 127 6.40 14.29 -1.91
C ARG A 127 5.83 13.09 -1.16
N LEU A 128 5.19 12.18 -1.88
CA LEU A 128 4.61 10.96 -1.31
C LEU A 128 5.68 10.16 -0.57
N VAL A 129 6.86 9.99 -1.15
CA VAL A 129 7.98 9.25 -0.55
C VAL A 129 8.70 10.02 0.56
N SER A 130 8.88 11.34 0.43
CA SER A 130 9.64 12.13 1.41
C SER A 130 8.83 12.63 2.60
N THR A 131 7.50 12.64 2.50
CA THR A 131 6.62 13.28 3.48
C THR A 131 5.45 12.38 3.84
N ASP A 132 4.55 12.12 2.89
CA ASP A 132 3.26 11.50 3.22
C ASP A 132 3.42 10.07 3.77
N ILE A 133 4.26 9.24 3.14
CA ILE A 133 4.55 7.87 3.60
C ILE A 133 5.26 7.89 4.97
N PRO A 134 6.39 8.61 5.16
CA PRO A 134 7.03 8.73 6.47
C PRO A 134 6.10 9.20 7.59
N ASP A 135 5.25 10.19 7.31
CA ASP A 135 4.32 10.74 8.29
C ASP A 135 3.30 9.70 8.74
N VAL A 136 2.68 8.97 7.80
CA VAL A 136 1.71 7.93 8.18
C VAL A 136 2.36 6.72 8.85
N VAL A 137 3.60 6.38 8.50
CA VAL A 137 4.37 5.34 9.20
C VAL A 137 4.65 5.75 10.64
N ALA A 138 5.11 6.98 10.87
CA ALA A 138 5.37 7.48 12.22
C ALA A 138 4.09 7.48 13.08
N ARG A 139 2.94 7.85 12.49
CA ARG A 139 1.64 7.76 13.18
C ARG A 139 1.20 6.33 13.46
N ALA A 140 1.40 5.40 12.52
CA ALA A 140 1.16 3.97 12.73
C ALA A 140 1.97 3.43 13.90
N GLU A 141 3.27 3.68 13.93
CA GLU A 141 4.14 3.25 15.01
C GLU A 141 3.77 3.89 16.36
N ALA A 142 3.41 5.18 16.36
CA ALA A 142 2.92 5.86 17.56
C ALA A 142 1.61 5.24 18.08
N ALA A 143 0.63 5.00 17.21
CA ALA A 143 -0.65 4.40 17.57
C ALA A 143 -0.51 2.96 18.06
N ILE A 144 0.31 2.13 17.39
CA ILE A 144 0.63 0.76 17.82
C ILE A 144 1.24 0.76 19.23
N ALA A 145 2.07 1.77 19.53
CA ALA A 145 2.69 1.94 20.84
C ALA A 145 1.82 2.71 21.87
N GLY A 146 0.55 3.00 21.56
CA GLY A 146 -0.38 3.68 22.47
C GLY A 146 -0.08 5.16 22.69
N ARG A 147 0.48 5.85 21.69
CA ARG A 147 0.84 7.28 21.73
C ARG A 147 0.07 8.17 20.76
N ASP A 148 -0.84 7.60 19.96
CA ASP A 148 -1.72 8.35 19.04
C ASP A 148 -3.13 7.71 19.03
N ASP A 149 -3.76 7.69 20.21
CA ASP A 149 -5.07 7.05 20.43
C ASP A 149 -6.19 7.77 19.67
N ASP A 150 -6.11 9.11 19.53
CA ASP A 150 -7.09 9.90 18.78
C ASP A 150 -7.09 9.52 17.30
N TRP A 151 -5.91 9.35 16.70
CA TRP A 151 -5.83 8.85 15.33
C TRP A 151 -6.33 7.42 15.22
N LEU A 152 -5.96 6.55 16.16
CA LEU A 152 -6.45 5.17 16.16
C LEU A 152 -7.97 5.09 16.26
N ALA A 153 -8.60 5.95 17.07
CA ALA A 153 -10.06 6.09 17.16
C ALA A 153 -10.66 6.61 15.84
N SER A 154 -9.99 7.55 15.17
CA SER A 154 -10.41 8.01 13.84
C SER A 154 -10.41 6.87 12.82
N LEU A 155 -9.35 6.05 12.78
CA LEU A 155 -9.24 4.90 11.89
C LEU A 155 -10.34 3.87 12.11
N ARG A 156 -10.80 3.68 13.35
CA ARG A 156 -11.92 2.77 13.65
C ARG A 156 -13.24 3.27 13.06
N THR A 157 -13.43 4.59 13.01
CA THR A 157 -14.67 5.22 12.56
C THR A 157 -14.86 5.06 11.05
N ASP A 158 -13.78 5.05 10.27
CA ASP A 158 -13.82 4.99 8.81
C ASP A 158 -12.87 3.93 8.21
N TRP A 159 -12.68 2.82 8.92
CA TRP A 159 -11.69 1.78 8.59
C TRP A 159 -11.77 1.29 7.14
N HIS A 160 -12.98 1.23 6.56
CA HIS A 160 -13.19 0.80 5.18
C HIS A 160 -12.39 1.65 4.18
N ARG A 161 -12.29 2.97 4.40
CA ARG A 161 -11.53 3.87 3.51
C ARG A 161 -10.03 3.57 3.54
N HIS A 162 -9.54 3.12 4.68
CA HIS A 162 -8.11 2.89 4.91
C HIS A 162 -7.66 1.48 4.50
N PHE A 163 -8.52 0.48 4.69
CA PHE A 163 -8.13 -0.93 4.60
C PHE A 163 -8.93 -1.76 3.59
N ALA A 164 -10.15 -1.35 3.22
CA ALA A 164 -11.02 -2.13 2.33
C ALA A 164 -10.70 -1.93 0.84
N SER A 165 -9.46 -2.21 0.46
CA SER A 165 -9.04 -2.27 -0.95
C SER A 165 -9.43 -3.61 -1.60
N PHE A 166 -9.41 -3.67 -2.93
CA PHE A 166 -9.59 -4.94 -3.64
C PHE A 166 -8.28 -5.72 -3.58
N TYR A 167 -8.28 -6.90 -2.94
CA TYR A 167 -7.13 -7.80 -2.89
C TYR A 167 -7.41 -9.02 -3.78
N SER A 168 -6.54 -9.28 -4.75
CA SER A 168 -6.78 -10.27 -5.81
C SER A 168 -5.48 -10.73 -6.46
N GLU A 169 -5.47 -11.95 -6.97
CA GLU A 169 -4.36 -12.51 -7.78
C GLU A 169 -4.34 -11.97 -9.21
N ALA A 170 -5.40 -11.28 -9.63
CA ALA A 170 -5.48 -10.57 -10.89
C ALA A 170 -6.07 -9.17 -10.66
N LEU A 171 -5.33 -8.15 -11.08
CA LEU A 171 -5.74 -6.74 -11.10
C LEU A 171 -6.02 -6.28 -12.52
N TYR A 172 -6.57 -5.07 -12.66
CA TYR A 172 -6.81 -4.47 -13.98
C TYR A 172 -5.52 -4.40 -14.82
N PHE A 173 -4.39 -4.04 -14.18
CA PHE A 173 -3.07 -4.25 -14.75
C PHE A 173 -2.45 -5.49 -14.11
N SER A 174 -2.47 -6.61 -14.83
CA SER A 174 -1.79 -7.85 -14.42
C SER A 174 -0.62 -8.10 -15.35
N PHE A 175 0.48 -8.60 -14.81
CA PHE A 175 1.65 -9.00 -15.59
C PHE A 175 1.56 -10.50 -15.90
N PRO A 176 2.02 -10.94 -17.08
CA PRO A 176 2.11 -12.36 -17.39
C PRO A 176 3.08 -13.05 -16.44
N ASN A 177 2.74 -14.30 -16.07
CA ASN A 177 3.61 -15.19 -15.32
C ASN A 177 4.74 -15.75 -16.19
#